data_AF-A0A6F8ZPG6-F1
#
_entry.id   AF-A0A6F8ZPG6-F1
#
_cell.length_a   1.000
_cell.length_b   1.000
_cell.length_c   1.000
_cell.angle_alpha   90.00
_cell.angle_beta   90.00
_cell.angle_gamma   90.00
#
_symmetry.space_group_name_H-M   'P 1'
#
loop_
_entity.id
_entity.type
_entity.pdbx_description
1 polymer ?
#
loop_
_entity_poly.entity_id
_entity_poly.type
_entity_poly.pdbx_seq_one_letter_code
_entity_poly.pdbx_strand_id
1 'polypeptide(L)'
;VAVCGLRFISFNLEHCWCPLEAGGLQQQLYWLTAYSFYHPLFFNGPILTFKDFLQQMQISVKDRGGRMTFLSLLANAGRICVWWLIAEYLIHLMYMHTIQANETYLEILPPWALGGLALALVQFFYVKYLVLFGVPSLLAGMDGLDPPTLPRCVSIMHSFTGMW
;
A
#
# COMPACT_ATOMS: atom_id res chain seq x y z
N VAL A 1 -1.72 -1.10 -14.68
CA VAL A 1 -0.99 -2.05 -15.57
C VAL A 1 0.12 -2.79 -14.84
N ALA A 2 1.10 -2.08 -14.23
CA ALA A 2 2.22 -2.73 -13.53
C ALA A 2 1.79 -3.69 -12.39
N VAL A 3 0.85 -3.27 -11.52
CA VAL A 3 0.35 -4.10 -10.40
C VAL A 3 -0.32 -5.38 -10.90
N CYS A 4 -1.13 -5.30 -11.97
CA CYS A 4 -1.74 -6.48 -12.58
C CYS A 4 -0.68 -7.47 -13.07
N GLY A 5 0.39 -6.98 -13.71
CA GLY A 5 1.51 -7.82 -14.17
C GLY A 5 2.18 -8.58 -13.03
N LEU A 6 2.44 -7.91 -11.90
CA LEU A 6 3.00 -8.55 -10.70
C LEU A 6 2.09 -9.64 -10.14
N ARG A 7 0.76 -9.44 -10.17
CA ARG A 7 -0.22 -10.46 -9.75
C ARG A 7 -0.18 -11.70 -10.64
N PHE A 8 -0.11 -11.51 -11.95
CA PHE A 8 0.04 -12.63 -12.88
C PHE A 8 1.34 -13.39 -12.63
N ILE A 9 2.46 -12.69 -12.45
CA ILE A 9 3.75 -13.33 -12.15
C ILE A 9 3.67 -14.10 -10.83
N SER A 10 3.11 -13.51 -9.78
CA SER A 10 2.92 -14.16 -8.47
C SER A 10 2.09 -15.45 -8.59
N PHE A 11 0.99 -15.42 -9.36
CA PHE A 11 0.17 -16.61 -9.62
C PHE A 11 0.94 -17.71 -10.36
N ASN A 12 1.66 -17.35 -11.43
CA ASN A 12 2.43 -18.32 -12.22
C ASN A 12 3.59 -18.92 -11.42
N LEU A 13 4.30 -18.12 -10.63
CA LEU A 13 5.38 -18.61 -9.76
C LEU A 13 4.85 -19.59 -8.70
N GLU A 14 3.72 -19.29 -8.07
CA GLU A 14 3.10 -20.20 -7.11
C GLU A 14 2.68 -21.51 -7.79
N HIS A 15 2.15 -21.43 -9.02
CA HIS A 15 1.78 -22.62 -9.80
C HIS A 15 2.98 -23.50 -10.17
N CYS A 16 4.14 -22.90 -10.46
CA CYS A 16 5.38 -23.64 -10.70
C CYS A 16 5.94 -24.28 -9.42
N TRP A 17 5.78 -23.63 -8.26
CA TRP A 17 6.35 -24.08 -7.00
C TRP A 17 5.49 -25.16 -6.31
N CYS A 18 4.18 -24.91 -6.25
CA CYS A 18 3.19 -25.83 -5.73
C CYS A 18 2.12 -25.98 -6.82
N PRO A 19 2.15 -27.04 -7.65
CA PRO A 19 1.03 -27.34 -8.52
C PRO A 19 -0.19 -27.55 -7.61
N LEU A 20 -1.10 -26.57 -7.56
CA LEU A 20 -2.31 -26.61 -6.74
C LEU A 20 -2.93 -28.00 -6.88
N GLU A 21 -2.91 -28.78 -5.79
CA GLU A 21 -3.48 -30.11 -5.79
C GLU A 21 -4.97 -30.01 -6.21
N ALA A 22 -5.28 -30.61 -7.35
CA ALA A 22 -6.62 -31.03 -7.76
C ALA A 22 -7.72 -29.95 -7.94
N GLY A 23 -7.41 -28.81 -8.56
CA GLY A 23 -8.44 -27.88 -9.07
C GLY A 23 -8.48 -27.86 -10.60
N GLY A 24 -9.66 -28.06 -11.22
CA GLY A 24 -9.80 -27.93 -12.67
C GLY A 24 -9.45 -26.52 -13.17
N LEU A 25 -9.12 -26.37 -14.47
CA LEU A 25 -8.76 -25.09 -15.11
C LEU A 25 -9.73 -23.94 -14.75
N GLN A 26 -11.02 -24.24 -14.66
CA GLN A 26 -12.06 -23.29 -14.30
C GLN A 26 -11.87 -22.69 -12.89
N GLN A 27 -11.45 -23.49 -11.92
CA GLN A 27 -11.22 -23.04 -10.55
C GLN A 27 -9.96 -22.16 -10.46
N GLN A 28 -8.93 -22.47 -11.25
CA GLN A 28 -7.72 -21.67 -11.36
C GLN A 28 -8.00 -20.29 -11.97
N LEU A 29 -8.79 -20.24 -13.05
CA LEU A 29 -9.23 -18.99 -13.66
C LEU A 29 -10.12 -18.17 -12.71
N TYR A 30 -10.97 -18.82 -11.93
CA TYR A 30 -11.77 -18.16 -10.91
C TYR A 30 -10.88 -17.49 -9.86
N TRP A 31 -9.90 -18.20 -9.29
CA TRP A 31 -8.99 -17.60 -8.30
C TRP A 31 -8.11 -16.50 -8.87
N LEU A 32 -7.64 -16.66 -10.11
CA LEU A 32 -6.85 -15.65 -10.80
C LEU A 32 -7.65 -14.37 -11.03
N THR A 33 -8.91 -14.48 -11.46
CA THR A 33 -9.79 -13.33 -11.65
C THR A 33 -10.17 -12.70 -10.32
N ALA A 34 -10.51 -13.49 -9.29
CA ALA A 34 -10.79 -12.99 -7.95
C ALA A 34 -9.60 -12.21 -7.35
N TYR A 35 -8.39 -12.73 -7.49
CA TYR A 35 -7.16 -12.07 -7.03
C TYR A 35 -6.81 -10.82 -7.85
N SER A 36 -6.97 -10.89 -9.17
CA SER A 36 -6.65 -9.77 -10.06
C SER A 36 -7.63 -8.61 -9.90
N PHE A 37 -8.92 -8.91 -9.73
CA PHE A 37 -10.01 -7.93 -9.62
C PHE A 37 -10.45 -7.64 -8.18
N TYR A 38 -9.64 -8.01 -7.18
CA TYR A 38 -9.95 -7.64 -5.80
C TYR A 38 -9.92 -6.11 -5.64
N HIS A 39 -11.11 -5.52 -5.49
CA HIS A 39 -11.39 -4.09 -5.64
C HIS A 39 -10.56 -3.18 -4.71
N PRO A 40 -10.41 -3.48 -3.40
CA PRO A 40 -9.62 -2.64 -2.50
C PRO A 40 -8.15 -2.49 -2.93
N LEU A 41 -7.55 -3.57 -3.43
CA LEU A 41 -6.14 -3.57 -3.81
C LEU A 41 -5.92 -3.22 -5.29
N PHE A 42 -6.97 -3.00 -6.08
CA PHE A 42 -6.89 -3.01 -7.55
C PHE A 42 -5.98 -1.91 -8.14
N PHE A 43 -6.12 -0.67 -7.67
CA PHE A 43 -5.42 0.47 -8.28
C PHE A 43 -4.06 0.77 -7.65
N ASN A 44 -4.01 0.88 -6.32
CA ASN A 44 -2.81 1.27 -5.58
C ASN A 44 -2.72 0.59 -4.21
N GLY A 45 -3.23 -0.64 -4.08
CA GLY A 45 -3.10 -1.38 -2.85
C GLY A 45 -1.67 -1.87 -2.60
N PRO A 46 -1.32 -2.18 -1.35
CA PRO A 46 -0.10 -2.93 -1.06
C PRO A 46 -0.06 -4.26 -1.84
N ILE A 47 1.15 -4.73 -2.15
CA ILE A 47 1.34 -5.97 -2.90
C ILE A 47 1.12 -7.14 -1.93
N LEU A 48 -0.01 -7.82 -2.08
CA LEU A 48 -0.32 -9.07 -1.40
C LEU A 48 0.05 -10.23 -2.32
N THR A 49 0.70 -11.28 -1.82
CA THR A 49 1.04 -12.45 -2.64
C THR A 49 -0.17 -13.34 -2.88
N PHE A 50 -0.17 -14.13 -3.96
CA PHE A 50 -1.29 -15.04 -4.27
C PHE A 50 -1.52 -16.08 -3.16
N LYS A 51 -0.44 -16.61 -2.58
CA LYS A 51 -0.49 -17.59 -1.48
C LYS A 51 -1.16 -17.00 -0.24
N ASP A 52 -0.73 -15.82 0.19
CA ASP A 52 -1.30 -15.15 1.36
C ASP A 52 -2.77 -14.81 1.12
N PHE A 53 -3.11 -14.33 -0.08
CA PHE A 53 -4.50 -14.06 -0.47
C PHE A 53 -5.38 -15.31 -0.38
N LEU A 54 -4.94 -16.44 -0.95
CA LEU A 54 -5.70 -17.70 -0.90
C LEU A 54 -5.86 -18.20 0.54
N GLN A 55 -4.78 -18.20 1.32
CA GLN A 55 -4.81 -18.67 2.70
C GLN A 55 -5.76 -17.81 3.55
N GLN A 56 -5.69 -16.49 3.42
CA GLN A 56 -6.59 -15.58 4.14
C GLN A 56 -8.04 -15.73 3.68
N MET A 57 -8.32 -15.89 2.39
CA MET A 57 -9.68 -16.11 1.88
C MET A 57 -10.27 -17.45 2.38
N GLN A 58 -9.47 -18.52 2.42
CA GLN A 58 -9.92 -19.83 2.93
C GLN A 58 -10.16 -19.82 4.45
N ILE A 59 -9.29 -19.13 5.21
CA ILE A 59 -9.43 -19.00 6.67
C ILE A 59 -10.59 -18.06 7.01
N SER A 60 -10.75 -16.93 6.33
CA SER A 60 -11.84 -15.96 6.53
C SER A 60 -13.23 -16.59 6.31
N VAL A 61 -13.36 -17.52 5.36
CA VAL A 61 -14.61 -18.29 5.16
C VAL A 61 -14.93 -19.18 6.36
N LYS A 62 -13.91 -19.73 7.04
CA LYS A 62 -14.04 -20.68 8.15
C LYS A 62 -14.17 -19.98 9.51
N ASP A 63 -13.55 -18.82 9.69
CA ASP A 63 -13.46 -18.07 10.93
C ASP A 63 -14.08 -16.67 10.80
N ARG A 64 -15.35 -16.65 10.40
CA ARG A 64 -16.17 -15.44 10.17
C ARG A 64 -16.47 -14.64 11.46
N GLY A 65 -15.69 -14.84 12.53
CA GLY A 65 -15.92 -14.35 13.89
C GLY A 65 -15.13 -13.10 14.29
N GLY A 66 -14.09 -12.72 13.55
CA GLY A 66 -13.27 -11.54 13.84
C GLY A 66 -13.85 -10.23 13.28
N ARG A 67 -15.10 -9.89 13.60
CA ARG A 67 -15.71 -8.63 13.15
C ARG A 67 -14.91 -7.48 13.74
N MET A 68 -14.15 -6.74 12.92
CA MET A 68 -13.55 -5.48 13.37
C MET A 68 -14.66 -4.63 14.00
N THR A 69 -14.52 -4.33 15.29
CA THR A 69 -15.50 -3.52 16.01
C THR A 69 -15.71 -2.22 15.26
N PHE A 70 -16.96 -1.79 15.07
CA PHE A 70 -17.27 -0.53 14.37
C PHE A 70 -16.44 0.67 14.88
N LEU A 71 -16.12 0.67 16.17
CA LEU A 71 -15.24 1.64 16.81
C LEU A 71 -13.80 1.62 16.28
N SER A 72 -13.21 0.44 16.05
CA SER A 72 -11.84 0.34 15.51
C SER A 72 -11.78 0.72 14.03
N LEU A 73 -12.83 0.40 13.26
CA LEU A 73 -12.99 0.90 11.89
C LEU A 73 -13.06 2.43 11.86
N LEU A 74 -13.88 3.04 12.72
CA LEU A 74 -14.01 4.49 12.79
C LEU A 74 -12.71 5.17 13.23
N ALA A 75 -11.99 4.58 14.19
CA ALA A 75 -10.69 5.08 14.64
C ALA A 75 -9.65 5.02 13.52
N ASN A 76 -9.60 3.92 12.76
CA ASN A 76 -8.68 3.77 11.64
C ASN A 76 -9.03 4.69 10.48
N ALA A 77 -10.32 4.84 10.16
CA ALA A 77 -10.81 5.80 9.17
C ALA A 77 -10.44 7.24 9.56
N GLY A 78 -10.69 7.62 10.82
CA GLY A 78 -10.31 8.92 11.36
C GLY A 78 -8.81 9.18 11.26
N ARG A 79 -7.97 8.18 11.58
CA ARG A 79 -6.50 8.27 11.42
C ARG A 79 -6.11 8.52 9.97
N ILE A 80 -6.70 7.79 9.01
CA ILE A 80 -6.44 7.99 7.57
C ILE A 80 -6.88 9.39 7.13
N CYS A 81 -8.05 9.85 7.57
CA CYS A 81 -8.52 11.21 7.28
C CYS A 81 -7.56 12.28 7.82
N VAL A 82 -7.04 12.14 9.04
CA VAL A 82 -6.04 13.07 9.59
C VAL A 82 -4.78 13.09 8.73
N TRP A 83 -4.26 11.93 8.33
CA TRP A 83 -3.10 11.86 7.44
C TRP A 83 -3.37 12.46 6.06
N TRP A 84 -4.58 12.27 5.53
CA TRP A 84 -4.99 12.89 4.28
C TRP A 84 -5.03 14.42 4.38
N LEU A 85 -5.61 14.97 5.45
CA LEU A 85 -5.58 16.42 5.70
C LEU A 85 -4.16 16.96 5.82
N ILE A 86 -3.26 16.23 6.49
CA ILE A 86 -1.84 16.59 6.56
C ILE A 86 -1.21 16.57 5.16
N ALA A 87 -1.54 15.58 4.32
CA ALA A 87 -1.04 15.50 2.95
C ALA A 87 -1.48 16.72 2.11
N GLU A 88 -2.77 17.06 2.15
CA GLU A 88 -3.32 18.24 1.47
C GLU A 88 -2.65 19.54 1.96
N TYR A 89 -2.50 19.68 3.28
CA TYR A 89 -1.80 20.81 3.89
C TYR A 89 -0.35 20.93 3.42
N LEU A 90 0.39 19.82 3.34
CA LEU A 90 1.77 19.80 2.83
C LEU A 90 1.84 20.19 1.35
N ILE A 91 0.89 19.75 0.52
CA ILE A 91 0.83 20.12 -0.91
C ILE A 91 0.61 21.63 -1.04
N HIS A 92 -0.33 22.18 -0.28
CA HIS A 92 -0.69 23.59 -0.38
C HIS A 92 0.38 24.52 0.20
N LEU A 93 1.04 24.14 1.28
CA LEU A 93 2.05 25.00 1.90
C LEU A 93 3.43 24.87 1.28
N MET A 94 3.85 23.66 0.93
CA MET A 94 5.27 23.43 0.71
C MET A 94 5.73 23.75 -0.72
N TYR A 95 4.84 24.04 -1.68
CA TYR A 95 5.18 24.41 -3.07
C TYR A 95 6.32 23.56 -3.67
N MET A 96 6.47 22.31 -3.19
CA MET A 96 7.65 21.48 -3.44
C MET A 96 7.80 21.21 -4.93
N HIS A 97 6.67 20.96 -5.58
CA HIS A 97 6.62 20.69 -7.01
C HIS A 97 7.08 21.89 -7.84
N THR A 98 6.75 23.12 -7.45
CA THR A 98 7.17 24.32 -8.19
C THR A 98 8.63 24.66 -7.92
N ILE A 99 9.15 24.37 -6.73
CA ILE A 99 10.57 24.59 -6.40
C ILE A 99 11.43 23.57 -7.16
N GLN A 100 11.04 22.29 -7.18
CA GLN A 100 11.75 21.24 -7.92
C GLN A 100 11.75 21.46 -9.43
N ALA A 101 10.69 22.04 -9.99
CA ALA A 101 10.60 22.29 -11.42
C ALA A 101 11.49 23.44 -11.91
N ASN A 102 12.04 24.26 -11.01
CA ASN A 102 12.89 25.39 -11.37
C ASN A 102 14.33 25.19 -10.87
N GLU A 103 15.22 24.79 -11.78
CA GLU A 103 16.63 24.51 -11.48
C GLU A 103 17.39 25.72 -10.91
N THR A 104 17.04 26.94 -11.33
CA THR A 104 17.64 28.18 -10.84
C THR A 104 17.46 28.39 -9.35
N TYR A 105 16.31 28.01 -8.78
CA TYR A 105 16.10 28.11 -7.33
C TYR A 105 16.96 27.09 -6.58
N LEU A 106 17.15 25.89 -7.14
CA LEU A 106 17.98 24.86 -6.52
C LEU A 106 19.45 25.27 -6.45
N GLU A 107 19.96 26.00 -7.45
CA GLU A 107 21.34 26.50 -7.47
C GLU A 107 21.58 27.67 -6.50
N ILE A 108 20.57 28.51 -6.27
CA ILE A 108 20.67 29.68 -5.39
C ILE A 108 20.52 29.28 -3.92
N LEU A 109 19.82 28.18 -3.62
CA LEU A 109 19.57 27.76 -2.25
C LEU A 109 20.85 27.27 -1.56
N PRO A 110 21.08 27.66 -0.29
CA PRO A 110 22.23 27.18 0.45
C PRO A 110 22.10 25.67 0.72
N PRO A 111 23.23 24.93 0.88
CA PRO A 111 23.21 23.47 1.05
C PRO A 111 22.34 22.95 2.20
N TRP A 112 22.25 23.70 3.31
CA TRP A 112 21.40 23.32 4.44
C TRP A 112 19.90 23.41 4.10
N ALA A 113 19.50 24.37 3.26
CA ALA A 113 18.12 24.52 2.83
C ALA A 113 17.74 23.44 1.81
N LEU A 114 18.67 23.06 0.93
CA LEU A 114 18.53 21.90 0.04
C LEU A 114 18.32 20.59 0.83
N GLY A 115 19.07 20.40 1.91
CA GLY A 115 18.87 19.26 2.82
C GLY A 115 17.47 19.25 3.45
N GLY A 116 16.99 20.40 3.92
CA GLY A 116 15.62 20.55 4.43
C GLY A 116 14.54 20.28 3.37
N LEU A 117 14.75 20.76 2.13
CA LEU A 117 13.87 20.50 0.99
C LEU A 117 13.80 19.01 0.67
N ALA A 118 14.94 18.33 0.62
CA ALA A 118 15.02 16.90 0.39
C ALA A 118 14.29 16.10 1.49
N LEU A 119 14.50 16.45 2.76
CA LEU A 119 13.80 15.81 3.89
C LEU A 119 12.28 16.03 3.82
N ALA A 120 11.83 17.23 3.49
CA ALA A 120 10.42 17.54 3.35
C ALA A 120 9.77 16.74 2.20
N LEU A 121 10.49 16.56 1.09
CA LEU A 121 10.06 15.70 -0.03
C LEU A 121 9.90 14.24 0.38
N VAL A 122 10.90 13.69 1.07
CA VAL A 122 10.85 12.30 1.56
C VAL A 122 9.68 12.13 2.53
N GLN A 123 9.47 13.09 3.43
CA GLN A 123 8.34 13.06 4.36
C GLN A 123 6.99 13.18 3.64
N PHE A 124 6.90 14.01 2.61
CA PHE A 124 5.71 14.13 1.78
C PHE A 124 5.39 12.81 1.06
N PHE A 125 6.39 12.16 0.47
CA PHE A 125 6.21 10.83 -0.13
C PHE A 125 5.71 9.83 0.91
N TYR A 126 6.31 9.81 2.10
CA TYR A 126 5.86 8.94 3.18
C TYR A 126 4.37 9.12 3.52
N VAL A 127 3.92 10.37 3.76
CA VAL A 127 2.52 10.65 4.09
C VAL A 127 1.60 10.27 2.94
N LYS A 128 1.99 10.56 1.69
CA LYS A 128 1.24 10.17 0.49
C LYS A 128 1.03 8.65 0.43
N TYR A 129 2.06 7.85 0.64
CA TYR A 129 1.95 6.39 0.63
C TYR A 129 1.16 5.85 1.81
N LEU A 130 1.21 6.50 2.97
CA LEU A 130 0.41 6.12 4.12
C LEU A 130 -1.08 6.25 3.83
N VAL A 131 -1.50 7.35 3.19
CA VAL A 131 -2.90 7.54 2.76
C VAL A 131 -3.27 6.56 1.65
N LEU A 132 -2.39 6.41 0.65
CA LEU A 132 -2.63 5.56 -0.52
C LEU A 132 -2.81 4.08 -0.15
N PHE A 133 -2.02 3.57 0.79
CA PHE A 133 -2.12 2.19 1.26
C PHE A 133 -3.10 2.04 2.43
N GLY A 134 -3.32 3.09 3.22
CA GLY A 134 -4.23 3.07 4.37
C GLY A 134 -5.68 2.76 3.99
N VAL A 135 -6.20 3.38 2.92
CA VAL A 135 -7.59 3.16 2.47
C VAL A 135 -7.82 1.71 1.99
N PRO A 136 -7.01 1.17 1.06
CA PRO A 136 -7.05 -0.25 0.69
C PRO A 136 -6.93 -1.21 1.87
N SER A 137 -6.02 -0.94 2.80
CA SER A 137 -5.81 -1.80 3.98
C SER A 137 -7.02 -1.79 4.91
N LEU A 138 -7.69 -0.65 5.10
CA LEU A 138 -8.91 -0.58 5.89
C LEU A 138 -10.04 -1.39 5.26
N LEU A 139 -10.22 -1.27 3.94
CA LEU A 139 -11.23 -2.03 3.19
C LEU A 139 -10.93 -3.53 3.19
N ALA A 140 -9.67 -3.93 3.03
CA ALA A 140 -9.26 -5.33 3.14
C ALA A 140 -9.55 -5.89 4.55
N GLY A 141 -9.28 -5.10 5.60
CA GLY A 141 -9.63 -5.45 6.97
C GLY A 141 -11.14 -5.60 7.20
N MET A 142 -11.97 -4.79 6.55
CA MET A 142 -13.43 -4.95 6.58
C MET A 142 -13.90 -6.26 5.95
N ASP A 143 -13.21 -6.74 4.92
CA ASP A 143 -13.45 -8.04 4.27
C ASP A 143 -12.86 -9.23 5.05
N GLY A 144 -12.21 -8.98 6.19
CA GLY A 144 -11.56 -10.00 7.00
C GLY A 144 -10.22 -10.49 6.44
N LEU A 145 -9.63 -9.75 5.51
CA LEU A 145 -8.25 -9.97 5.06
C LEU A 145 -7.28 -9.18 5.93
N ASP A 146 -6.09 -9.73 6.15
CA ASP A 146 -5.03 -9.04 6.87
C ASP A 146 -4.06 -8.41 5.85
N PRO A 147 -4.15 -7.09 5.61
CA PRO A 147 -3.30 -6.43 4.63
C PRO A 147 -1.86 -6.34 5.13
N PRO A 148 -0.88 -6.20 4.21
CA PRO A 148 0.51 -5.97 4.58
C PRO A 148 0.66 -4.73 5.47
N THR A 149 1.66 -4.75 6.35
CA THR A 149 1.96 -3.63 7.23
C THR A 149 2.22 -2.35 6.44
N LEU A 150 1.63 -1.24 6.89
CA LEU A 150 1.83 0.08 6.29
C LEU A 150 3.31 0.52 6.38
N PRO A 151 3.76 1.40 5.46
CA PRO A 151 5.13 1.88 5.47
C PRO A 151 5.48 2.54 6.80
N ARG A 152 6.69 2.27 7.26
CA ARG A 152 7.28 2.88 8.45
C ARG A 152 7.84 4.26 8.10
N CYS A 153 7.91 5.15 9.09
CA CYS A 153 8.43 6.51 8.88
C CYS A 153 9.88 6.44 8.39
N VAL A 154 10.20 7.19 7.33
CA VAL A 154 11.52 7.13 6.69
C VAL A 154 12.59 7.75 7.61
N SER A 155 12.23 8.74 8.42
CA SER A 155 13.17 9.43 9.32
C SER A 155 13.62 8.61 10.53
N ILE A 156 12.95 7.50 10.85
CA ILE A 156 13.35 6.61 11.97
C ILE A 156 14.16 5.40 11.48
N MET A 157 14.30 5.23 10.17
CA MET A 157 15.06 4.14 9.57
C MET A 157 16.56 4.45 9.63
N HIS A 158 17.33 3.53 10.22
CA HIS A 158 18.79 3.64 10.31
C HIS A 158 19.53 2.77 9.29
N SER A 159 18.81 1.91 8.54
CA SER A 159 19.39 0.99 7.56
C SER A 159 18.57 0.97 6.28
N PHE A 160 19.25 0.95 5.14
CA PHE A 160 18.62 0.80 3.83
C PHE A 160 17.95 -0.56 3.67
N THR A 161 18.46 -1.62 4.31
CA THR A 161 17.80 -2.94 4.32
C THR A 161 16.46 -2.92 5.05
N GLY A 162 16.26 -2.00 5.99
CA GLY A 162 14.96 -1.84 6.67
C GLY A 162 13.95 -1.01 5.88
N MET A 163 14.44 -0.22 4.91
CA MET A 163 13.64 0.64 4.05
C MET A 163 12.99 -0.15 2.90
N TRP A 164 13.70 -1.14 2.35
CA TRP A 164 13.25 -2.06 1.31
C TRP A 164 12.60 -3.31 1.90
#